data_AF-A0AAN9H7U5-F1
#
_entry.id   AF-A0AAN9H7U5-F1
#
_cell.length_a   1.000
_cell.length_b   1.000
_cell.length_c   1.000
_cell.angle_alpha   90.00
_cell.angle_beta   90.00
_cell.angle_gamma   90.00
#
_symmetry.space_group_name_H-M   'P 1'
#
loop_
_entity.id
_entity.type
_entity.pdbx_description
1 polymer ?
#
loop_
_entity_poly.entity_id
_entity_poly.type
_entity_poly.pdbx_seq_one_letter_code
_entity_poly.pdbx_strand_id
1 'polypeptide(L)'
;MMDKIIFTSVEPNLHSRVLKPQRTRWVENMEKLVRDHSNSIKEVLRMRGMSAMIVLALCALLIITYQAVKQELNIRNLQTRIVVSGEQVRFKEDGIMSAKTKVDEITKKLSALTTQRDQLKKQRDDFKKGTDASDKELGTCKTEKGTLEKKSNEAKEALNKLKGDQDAEKKKAEEEIQGLKRSILERDVNICKFVDITMEESKKLCAIAL
;
A
#
# COMPACT_ATOMS: atom_id res chain seq x y z
N MET A 1 53.55 6.08 -116.13
CA MET A 1 54.72 5.83 -117.01
C MET A 1 55.02 4.34 -116.97
N MET A 2 55.03 3.72 -118.17
CA MET A 2 55.69 2.46 -118.57
C MET A 2 55.23 1.17 -117.88
N ASP A 3 54.37 0.34 -118.47
CA ASP A 3 54.51 -0.58 -119.64
C ASP A 3 54.92 -2.02 -119.26
N LYS A 4 54.03 -2.94 -119.68
CA LYS A 4 54.18 -4.28 -120.27
C LYS A 4 55.38 -5.17 -119.88
N ILE A 5 55.08 -6.46 -119.68
CA ILE A 5 55.44 -7.55 -120.63
C ILE A 5 54.50 -8.75 -120.39
N ILE A 6 53.88 -9.21 -121.48
CA ILE A 6 53.25 -10.53 -121.65
C ILE A 6 54.30 -11.44 -122.29
N PHE A 7 54.43 -12.68 -121.82
CA PHE A 7 54.94 -13.77 -122.66
C PHE A 7 54.19 -15.06 -122.35
N THR A 8 53.36 -15.47 -123.31
CA THR A 8 52.84 -16.83 -123.47
C THR A 8 53.89 -17.65 -124.22
N SER A 9 54.15 -18.90 -123.84
CA SER A 9 54.39 -19.99 -124.80
C SER A 9 54.71 -21.34 -124.14
N VAL A 10 53.95 -22.34 -124.57
CA VAL A 10 54.42 -23.66 -125.04
C VAL A 10 54.73 -24.74 -123.99
N GLU A 11 53.83 -25.71 -123.93
CA GLU A 11 54.07 -27.11 -123.55
C GLU A 11 55.17 -27.76 -124.40
N PRO A 12 55.93 -28.69 -123.83
CA PRO A 12 55.85 -30.03 -124.39
C PRO A 12 55.83 -31.17 -123.36
N ASN A 13 55.25 -32.26 -123.83
CA ASN A 13 55.02 -33.52 -123.16
C ASN A 13 56.18 -34.52 -123.44
N LEU A 14 56.28 -35.54 -122.59
CA LEU A 14 57.13 -36.75 -122.64
C LEU A 14 58.66 -36.60 -122.55
N HIS A 15 59.30 -37.16 -121.51
CA HIS A 15 59.77 -38.56 -121.52
C HIS A 15 60.47 -38.95 -120.20
N SER A 16 60.46 -40.26 -119.91
CA SER A 16 61.39 -41.02 -119.05
C SER A 16 61.14 -41.13 -117.53
N ARG A 17 60.57 -42.29 -117.22
CA ARG A 17 60.73 -43.18 -116.05
C ARG A 17 62.07 -43.05 -115.30
N VAL A 18 62.02 -43.26 -113.98
CA VAL A 18 62.70 -44.33 -113.18
C VAL A 18 63.06 -43.82 -111.76
N LEU A 19 62.81 -44.68 -110.75
CA LEU A 19 63.21 -44.66 -109.32
C LEU A 19 62.30 -43.93 -108.27
N LYS A 20 61.45 -44.75 -107.62
CA LYS A 20 60.83 -44.70 -106.26
C LYS A 20 61.60 -43.83 -105.23
N PRO A 21 61.01 -43.29 -104.11
CA PRO A 21 60.46 -44.17 -103.04
C PRO A 21 59.52 -43.57 -101.96
N GLN A 22 58.78 -44.43 -101.24
CA GLN A 22 58.50 -44.53 -99.77
C GLN A 22 58.53 -43.30 -98.79
N ARG A 23 58.73 -42.05 -99.22
CA ARG A 23 59.06 -40.92 -98.33
C ARG A 23 57.83 -40.17 -97.79
N THR A 24 56.69 -40.21 -98.49
CA THR A 24 55.46 -39.51 -98.05
C THR A 24 54.79 -40.22 -96.86
N ARG A 25 54.87 -41.55 -96.82
CA ARG A 25 54.28 -42.36 -95.73
C ARG A 25 54.99 -42.14 -94.38
N TRP A 26 56.30 -41.89 -94.39
CA TRP A 26 57.06 -41.62 -93.16
C TRP A 26 56.71 -40.27 -92.54
N VAL A 27 56.46 -39.25 -93.36
CA VAL A 27 56.09 -37.90 -92.89
C VAL A 27 54.68 -37.91 -92.29
N GLU A 28 53.71 -38.54 -92.94
CA GLU A 28 52.35 -38.69 -92.39
C GLU A 28 52.33 -39.49 -91.08
N ASN A 29 53.14 -40.55 -90.97
CA ASN A 29 53.24 -41.33 -89.73
C ASN A 29 53.89 -40.52 -88.60
N MET A 30 54.91 -39.71 -88.89
CA MET A 30 55.52 -38.85 -87.87
C MET A 30 54.57 -37.76 -87.38
N GLU A 31 53.82 -37.09 -88.28
CA GLU A 31 52.83 -36.11 -87.84
C GLU A 31 51.69 -36.74 -87.02
N LYS A 32 51.30 -37.97 -87.36
CA LYS A 32 50.30 -38.71 -86.58
C LYS A 32 50.82 -39.03 -85.18
N LEU A 33 52.08 -39.48 -85.08
CA LEU A 33 52.74 -39.76 -83.80
C LEU A 33 52.86 -38.51 -82.92
N VAL A 34 53.21 -37.35 -83.50
CA VAL A 34 53.32 -36.08 -82.77
C VAL A 34 51.95 -35.59 -82.31
N ARG A 35 50.90 -35.73 -83.14
CA ARG A 35 49.51 -35.42 -82.75
C ARG A 35 49.02 -36.36 -81.62
N ASP A 36 49.30 -37.65 -81.71
CA ASP A 36 48.89 -38.62 -80.69
C ASP A 36 49.62 -38.38 -79.36
N HIS A 37 50.90 -38.03 -79.40
CA HIS A 37 51.66 -37.69 -78.19
C HIS A 37 51.20 -36.37 -77.56
N SER A 38 50.89 -35.37 -78.38
CA SER A 38 50.30 -34.09 -77.93
C SER A 38 48.92 -34.29 -77.31
N ASN A 39 48.07 -35.12 -77.91
CA ASN A 39 46.75 -35.47 -77.40
C ASN A 39 46.85 -36.26 -76.09
N SER A 40 47.80 -37.20 -75.97
CA SER A 40 48.03 -37.96 -74.73
C SER A 40 48.50 -37.07 -73.57
N ILE A 41 49.41 -36.13 -73.83
CA ILE A 41 49.84 -35.14 -72.82
C ILE A 41 48.68 -34.23 -72.40
N LYS A 42 47.84 -33.82 -73.36
CA LYS A 42 46.65 -33.00 -73.11
C LYS A 42 45.61 -33.75 -72.26
N GLU A 43 45.39 -35.04 -72.50
CA GLU A 43 44.51 -35.89 -71.70
C GLU A 43 45.03 -36.10 -70.27
N VAL A 44 46.33 -36.34 -70.09
CA VAL A 44 46.94 -36.49 -68.75
C VAL A 44 46.88 -35.17 -67.96
N LEU A 45 47.14 -34.05 -68.62
CA LEU A 45 47.04 -32.73 -68.00
C LEU A 45 45.58 -32.39 -67.64
N ARG A 46 44.62 -32.77 -68.51
CA ARG A 46 43.18 -32.63 -68.28
C ARG A 46 42.72 -33.50 -67.11
N MET A 47 43.20 -34.74 -67.00
CA MET A 47 42.88 -35.62 -65.86
C MET A 47 43.44 -35.11 -64.53
N ARG A 48 44.67 -34.57 -64.53
CA ARG A 48 45.24 -33.93 -63.33
C ARG A 48 44.48 -32.66 -62.93
N GLY A 49 44.09 -31.84 -63.90
CA GLY A 49 43.23 -30.67 -63.66
C GLY A 49 41.86 -31.03 -63.08
N MET A 50 41.22 -32.09 -63.61
CA MET A 50 39.94 -32.58 -63.07
C MET A 50 40.08 -33.12 -61.64
N SER A 51 41.15 -33.86 -61.34
CA SER A 51 41.42 -34.36 -59.98
C SER A 51 41.61 -33.22 -58.97
N ALA A 52 42.38 -32.18 -59.31
CA ALA A 52 42.59 -31.02 -58.45
C ALA A 52 41.28 -30.26 -58.16
N MET A 53 40.41 -30.10 -59.16
CA MET A 53 39.11 -29.45 -58.99
C MET A 53 38.18 -30.24 -58.08
N ILE A 54 38.18 -31.57 -58.16
CA ILE A 54 37.39 -32.44 -57.27
C ILE A 54 37.87 -32.30 -55.82
N VAL A 55 39.18 -32.30 -55.59
CA VAL A 55 39.74 -32.12 -54.24
C VAL A 55 39.40 -30.75 -53.67
N LEU A 56 39.52 -29.68 -54.45
CA LEU A 56 39.13 -28.34 -54.03
C LEU A 56 37.63 -28.25 -53.72
N ALA A 57 36.78 -28.89 -54.53
CA ALA A 57 35.34 -28.96 -54.27
C ALA A 57 35.01 -29.69 -52.96
N LEU A 58 35.68 -30.82 -52.68
CA LEU A 58 35.51 -31.54 -51.42
C LEU A 58 35.97 -30.72 -50.21
N CYS A 59 37.11 -30.02 -50.32
CA CYS A 59 37.60 -29.12 -49.27
C CYS A 59 36.61 -27.97 -49.00
N ALA A 60 36.03 -27.38 -50.04
CA ALA A 60 35.03 -26.32 -49.89
C ALA A 60 33.77 -26.84 -49.17
N LEU A 61 33.28 -28.03 -49.53
CA LEU A 61 32.13 -28.66 -48.86
C LEU A 61 32.42 -28.97 -47.38
N LEU A 62 33.64 -29.40 -47.03
CA LEU A 62 34.03 -29.63 -45.64
C LEU A 62 34.05 -28.33 -44.82
N ILE A 63 34.52 -27.22 -45.39
CA ILE A 63 34.51 -25.92 -44.72
C ILE A 63 33.07 -25.45 -44.48
N ILE A 64 32.19 -25.57 -45.48
CA ILE A 64 30.78 -25.16 -45.37
C ILE A 64 30.06 -26.01 -44.32
N THR A 65 30.24 -27.33 -44.33
CA THR A 65 29.63 -28.23 -43.33
C THR A 65 30.13 -27.95 -41.92
N TYR A 66 31.43 -27.69 -41.75
CA TYR A 66 31.98 -27.29 -40.44
C TYR A 66 31.39 -25.95 -39.94
N GLN A 67 31.27 -24.95 -40.81
CA GLN A 67 30.64 -23.68 -40.46
C GLN A 67 29.16 -23.85 -40.09
N ALA A 68 28.42 -24.67 -40.83
CA ALA A 68 27.02 -24.99 -40.56
C ALA A 68 26.85 -25.67 -39.19
N VAL A 69 27.68 -26.68 -38.88
CA VAL A 69 27.65 -27.36 -37.57
C VAL A 69 27.98 -26.39 -36.43
N LYS A 70 28.94 -25.49 -36.63
CA LYS A 70 29.28 -24.47 -35.63
C LYS A 70 28.14 -23.47 -35.40
N GLN A 71 27.46 -23.04 -36.46
CA GLN A 71 26.25 -22.21 -36.34
C GLN A 71 25.14 -22.93 -35.59
N GLU A 72 24.91 -24.20 -35.92
CA GLU A 72 23.84 -24.97 -35.29
C GLU A 72 24.10 -25.22 -33.80
N LEU A 73 25.34 -25.52 -33.41
CA LEU A 73 25.73 -25.64 -32.01
C LEU A 73 25.54 -24.32 -31.25
N ASN A 74 25.89 -23.19 -31.86
CA ASN A 74 25.74 -21.89 -31.23
C ASN A 74 24.26 -21.51 -31.07
N ILE A 75 23.42 -21.83 -32.05
CA ILE A 75 21.96 -21.66 -31.99
C ILE A 75 21.36 -22.51 -30.86
N ARG A 76 21.74 -23.79 -30.75
CA ARG A 76 21.25 -24.67 -29.67
C ARG A 76 21.66 -24.16 -28.30
N ASN A 77 22.90 -23.70 -28.14
CA ASN A 77 23.38 -23.13 -26.87
C ASN A 77 22.59 -21.86 -26.50
N LEU A 78 22.32 -20.99 -27.48
CA LEU A 78 21.48 -19.80 -27.28
C LEU A 78 20.03 -20.17 -26.92
N GLN A 79 19.43 -21.16 -27.59
CA GLN A 79 18.08 -21.64 -27.24
C GLN A 79 18.02 -22.19 -25.81
N THR A 80 18.99 -23.02 -25.40
CA THR A 80 19.06 -23.52 -24.03
C THR A 80 19.20 -22.39 -23.03
N ARG A 81 20.05 -21.39 -23.32
CA ARG A 81 20.20 -20.21 -22.46
C ARG A 81 18.91 -19.41 -22.38
N ILE A 82 18.18 -19.22 -23.49
CA ILE A 82 16.90 -18.52 -23.52
C ILE A 82 15.85 -19.25 -22.68
N VAL A 83 15.76 -20.58 -22.77
CA VAL A 83 14.82 -21.37 -21.96
C VAL A 83 15.12 -21.26 -20.47
N VAL A 84 16.38 -21.46 -20.07
CA VAL A 84 16.81 -21.35 -18.66
C VAL A 84 16.60 -19.93 -18.13
N SER A 85 16.90 -18.90 -18.95
CA SER A 85 16.65 -17.49 -18.59
C SER A 85 15.16 -17.20 -18.48
N GLY A 86 14.35 -17.80 -19.36
CA GLY A 86 12.89 -17.68 -19.35
C GLY A 86 12.26 -18.27 -18.09
N GLU A 87 12.71 -19.45 -17.64
CA GLU A 87 12.27 -20.03 -16.37
C GLU A 87 12.64 -19.15 -15.17
N GLN A 88 13.86 -18.60 -15.16
CA GLN A 88 14.27 -17.68 -14.10
C GLN A 88 13.45 -16.38 -14.09
N VAL A 89 13.10 -15.86 -15.28
CA VAL A 89 12.20 -14.69 -15.40
C VAL A 89 10.81 -15.03 -14.90
N ARG A 90 10.23 -16.18 -15.28
CA ARG A 90 8.92 -16.63 -14.80
C ARG A 90 8.88 -16.81 -13.29
N PHE A 91 9.92 -17.40 -12.71
CA PHE A 91 10.02 -17.52 -11.25
C PHE A 91 10.08 -16.15 -10.55
N LYS A 92 10.81 -15.19 -11.13
CA LYS A 92 10.84 -13.81 -10.62
C LYS A 92 9.49 -13.11 -10.81
N GLU A 93 8.81 -13.32 -11.94
CA GLU A 93 7.48 -12.77 -12.21
C GLU A 93 6.43 -13.32 -11.24
N ASP A 94 6.44 -14.63 -10.97
CA ASP A 94 5.57 -15.27 -9.98
C ASP A 94 5.87 -14.76 -8.57
N GLY A 95 7.15 -14.59 -8.24
CA GLY A 95 7.59 -13.96 -7.00
C GLY A 95 7.10 -12.52 -6.85
N ILE A 96 7.18 -11.72 -7.92
CA ILE A 96 6.68 -10.34 -7.98
C ILE A 96 5.16 -10.31 -7.87
N MET A 97 4.43 -11.19 -8.55
CA MET A 97 2.97 -11.29 -8.43
C MET A 97 2.56 -11.66 -7.01
N SER A 98 3.22 -12.63 -6.38
CA SER A 98 2.97 -13.02 -5.00
C SER A 98 3.28 -11.87 -4.01
N ALA A 99 4.35 -11.12 -4.24
CA ALA A 99 4.64 -9.93 -3.45
C ALA A 99 3.56 -8.84 -3.66
N LYS A 100 3.11 -8.63 -4.90
CA LYS A 100 2.07 -7.66 -5.25
C LYS A 100 0.74 -7.99 -4.58
N THR A 101 0.30 -9.25 -4.61
CA THR A 101 -0.94 -9.65 -3.92
C THR A 101 -0.86 -9.45 -2.42
N LYS A 102 0.29 -9.73 -1.79
CA LYS A 102 0.53 -9.44 -0.36
C LYS A 102 0.48 -7.94 -0.06
N VAL A 103 1.07 -7.10 -0.92
CA VAL A 103 1.02 -5.63 -0.78
C VAL A 103 -0.41 -5.12 -0.91
N ASP A 104 -1.20 -5.65 -1.85
CA ASP A 104 -2.61 -5.29 -2.00
C ASP A 104 -3.44 -5.70 -0.77
N GLU A 105 -3.17 -6.88 -0.21
CA GLU A 105 -3.82 -7.33 1.02
C GLU A 105 -3.47 -6.46 2.23
N ILE A 106 -2.19 -6.12 2.39
CA ILE A 106 -1.73 -5.18 3.42
C ILE A 106 -2.39 -3.82 3.22
N THR A 107 -2.44 -3.31 1.99
CA THR A 107 -3.07 -2.03 1.66
C THR A 107 -4.56 -2.01 2.04
N LYS A 108 -5.29 -3.10 1.78
CA LYS A 108 -6.69 -3.27 2.21
C LYS A 108 -6.83 -3.31 3.73
N LYS A 109 -5.94 -4.01 4.44
CA LYS A 109 -5.94 -4.03 5.92
C LYS A 109 -5.62 -2.65 6.49
N LEU A 110 -4.70 -1.92 5.86
CA LEU A 110 -4.24 -0.60 6.31
C LEU A 110 -5.32 0.47 6.10
N SER A 111 -6.07 0.41 5.00
CA SER A 111 -7.24 1.27 4.78
C SER A 111 -8.35 0.98 5.79
N ALA A 112 -8.66 -0.30 6.07
CA ALA A 112 -9.63 -0.68 7.08
C ALA A 112 -9.23 -0.23 8.50
N LEU A 113 -7.96 -0.41 8.88
CA LEU A 113 -7.40 0.08 10.14
C LEU A 113 -7.45 1.61 10.25
N THR A 114 -7.23 2.32 9.13
CA THR A 114 -7.34 3.78 9.10
C THR A 114 -8.78 4.22 9.38
N THR A 115 -9.77 3.57 8.76
CA THR A 115 -11.19 3.84 9.04
C THR A 115 -11.56 3.54 10.50
N GLN A 116 -11.10 2.41 11.06
CA GLN A 116 -11.33 2.09 12.47
C GLN A 116 -10.69 3.11 13.41
N ARG A 117 -9.46 3.57 13.11
CA ARG A 117 -8.77 4.60 13.88
C ARG A 117 -9.54 5.93 13.86
N ASP A 118 -10.10 6.33 12.72
CA ASP A 118 -10.88 7.57 12.62
C ASP A 118 -12.22 7.46 13.36
N GLN A 119 -12.86 6.29 13.34
CA GLN A 119 -14.06 6.01 14.14
C GLN A 119 -13.76 6.05 15.64
N LEU A 120 -12.71 5.38 16.10
CA LEU A 120 -12.27 5.41 17.51
C LEU A 120 -11.89 6.82 17.96
N LYS A 121 -11.28 7.61 17.08
CA LYS A 121 -10.95 9.02 17.39
C LYS A 121 -12.21 9.85 17.62
N LYS A 122 -13.24 9.69 16.76
CA LYS A 122 -14.54 10.35 16.97
C LYS A 122 -15.20 9.90 18.27
N GLN A 123 -15.28 8.60 18.52
CA GLN A 123 -15.84 8.07 19.78
C GLN A 123 -15.11 8.61 21.00
N ARG A 124 -13.77 8.68 20.97
CA ARG A 124 -12.97 9.25 22.06
C ARG A 124 -13.29 10.74 22.27
N ASP A 125 -13.44 11.51 21.20
CA ASP A 125 -13.76 12.93 21.32
C ASP A 125 -15.18 13.16 21.88
N ASP A 126 -16.14 12.30 21.51
CA ASP A 126 -17.50 12.33 22.06
C ASP A 126 -17.55 11.92 23.53
N PHE A 127 -16.82 10.85 23.91
CA PHE A 127 -16.67 10.45 25.30
C PHE A 127 -16.04 11.56 26.15
N LYS A 128 -14.98 12.20 25.63
CA LYS A 128 -14.31 13.29 26.34
C LYS A 128 -15.25 14.48 26.58
N LYS A 129 -16.04 14.88 25.58
CA LYS A 129 -17.07 15.92 25.74
C LYS A 129 -18.14 15.52 26.76
N GLY A 130 -18.57 14.26 26.75
CA GLY A 130 -19.50 13.71 27.74
C GLY A 130 -18.95 13.79 29.16
N THR A 131 -17.71 13.36 29.37
CA THR A 131 -17.02 13.46 30.66
C THR A 131 -16.85 14.91 31.12
N ASP A 132 -16.40 15.81 30.24
CA ASP A 132 -16.25 17.23 30.57
C ASP A 132 -17.60 17.88 30.95
N ALA A 133 -18.72 17.43 30.34
CA ALA A 133 -20.06 17.88 30.68
C ALA A 133 -20.51 17.33 32.05
N SER A 134 -20.33 16.02 32.29
CA SER A 134 -20.64 15.41 33.58
C SER A 134 -19.84 16.00 34.74
N ASP A 135 -18.55 16.30 34.54
CA ASP A 135 -17.72 16.94 35.56
C ASP A 135 -18.20 18.36 35.91
N LYS A 136 -18.69 19.12 34.91
CA LYS A 136 -19.33 20.42 35.14
C LYS A 136 -20.63 20.30 35.91
N GLU A 137 -21.46 19.31 35.59
CA GLU A 137 -22.71 19.04 36.31
C GLU A 137 -22.43 18.63 37.76
N LEU A 138 -21.45 17.75 37.99
CA LEU A 138 -21.01 17.36 39.33
C LEU A 138 -20.45 18.56 40.12
N GLY A 139 -19.67 19.43 39.48
CA GLY A 139 -19.18 20.67 40.08
C GLY A 139 -20.32 21.60 40.52
N THR A 140 -21.32 21.77 39.66
CA THR A 140 -22.53 22.55 39.96
C THR A 140 -23.31 21.92 41.11
N CYS A 141 -23.58 20.62 41.07
CA CYS A 141 -24.29 19.88 42.10
C CYS A 141 -23.58 19.97 43.46
N LYS A 142 -22.25 19.88 43.50
CA LYS A 142 -21.47 20.02 44.74
C LYS A 142 -21.58 21.43 45.33
N THR A 143 -21.61 22.46 44.48
CA THR A 143 -21.77 23.85 44.89
C THR A 143 -23.18 24.13 45.42
N GLU A 144 -24.20 23.60 44.74
CA GLU A 144 -25.60 23.65 45.19
C GLU A 144 -25.78 22.94 46.52
N LYS A 145 -25.21 21.74 46.69
CA LYS A 145 -25.24 21.01 47.96
C LYS A 145 -24.62 21.83 49.10
N GLY A 146 -23.45 22.44 48.89
CA GLY A 146 -22.83 23.29 49.92
C GLY A 146 -23.68 24.52 50.27
N THR A 147 -24.33 25.12 49.28
CA THR A 147 -25.25 26.25 49.49
C THR A 147 -26.49 25.81 50.28
N LEU A 148 -27.03 24.63 49.97
CA LEU A 148 -28.22 24.07 50.63
C LEU A 148 -27.92 23.66 52.08
N GLU A 149 -26.76 23.06 52.34
CA GLU A 149 -26.30 22.75 53.69
C GLU A 149 -26.11 24.03 54.53
N LYS A 150 -25.52 25.08 53.94
CA LYS A 150 -25.39 26.38 54.61
C LYS A 150 -26.76 26.97 54.97
N LYS A 151 -27.70 27.02 54.02
CA LYS A 151 -29.08 27.47 54.27
C LYS A 151 -29.79 26.62 55.32
N SER A 152 -29.58 25.31 55.32
CA SER A 152 -30.17 24.41 56.32
C SER A 152 -29.61 24.69 57.71
N ASN A 153 -28.31 24.97 57.84
CA ASN A 153 -27.69 25.30 59.12
C ASN A 153 -28.15 26.67 59.64
N GLU A 154 -28.22 27.67 58.76
CA GLU A 154 -28.77 28.99 59.09
C GLU A 154 -30.22 28.90 59.55
N ALA A 155 -31.06 28.13 58.84
CA ALA A 155 -32.45 27.89 59.22
C ALA A 155 -32.56 27.18 60.58
N LYS A 156 -31.70 26.19 60.86
CA LYS A 156 -31.66 25.52 62.17
C LYS A 156 -31.23 26.48 63.28
N GLU A 157 -30.24 27.32 63.05
CA GLU A 157 -29.79 28.31 64.03
C GLU A 157 -30.88 29.35 64.32
N ALA A 158 -31.54 29.86 63.28
CA ALA A 158 -32.68 30.77 63.41
C ALA A 158 -33.84 30.12 64.18
N LEU A 159 -34.17 28.86 63.90
CA LEU A 159 -35.22 28.11 64.59
C LEU A 159 -34.88 27.90 66.07
N ASN A 160 -33.61 27.61 66.39
CA ASN A 160 -33.16 27.49 67.78
C ASN A 160 -33.22 28.83 68.53
N LYS A 161 -32.81 29.93 67.89
CA LYS A 161 -32.96 31.28 68.48
C LYS A 161 -34.42 31.61 68.74
N LEU A 162 -35.29 31.40 67.75
CA LEU A 162 -36.72 31.67 67.88
C LEU A 162 -37.38 30.85 69.00
N LYS A 163 -36.99 29.58 69.17
CA LYS A 163 -37.43 28.77 70.31
C LYS A 163 -36.95 29.33 71.65
N GLY A 164 -35.68 29.72 71.74
CA GLY A 164 -35.12 30.35 72.94
C GLY A 164 -35.85 31.65 73.31
N ASP A 165 -36.10 32.52 72.32
CA ASP A 165 -36.83 33.77 72.52
C ASP A 165 -38.28 33.51 72.95
N GLN A 166 -38.95 32.53 72.33
CA GLN A 166 -40.32 32.16 72.67
C GLN A 166 -40.43 31.58 74.10
N ASP A 167 -39.45 30.77 74.53
CA ASP A 167 -39.42 30.24 75.89
C ASP A 167 -39.10 31.34 76.93
N ALA A 168 -38.23 32.29 76.58
CA ALA A 168 -37.95 33.45 77.42
C ALA A 168 -39.17 34.38 77.57
N GLU A 169 -39.87 34.66 76.47
CA GLU A 169 -41.13 35.44 76.50
C GLU A 169 -42.22 34.73 77.30
N LYS A 170 -42.39 33.41 77.12
CA LYS A 170 -43.35 32.63 77.91
C LYS A 170 -43.06 32.73 79.40
N LYS A 171 -41.79 32.57 79.79
CA LYS A 171 -41.40 32.67 81.20
C LYS A 171 -41.67 34.07 81.75
N LYS A 172 -41.35 35.12 80.99
CA LYS A 172 -41.63 36.51 81.38
C LYS A 172 -43.13 36.77 81.50
N ALA A 173 -43.93 36.30 80.55
CA ALA A 173 -45.39 36.41 80.61
C ALA A 173 -45.98 35.64 81.81
N GLU A 174 -45.46 34.44 82.11
CA GLU A 174 -45.87 33.68 83.30
C GLU A 174 -45.52 34.42 84.60
N GLU A 175 -44.33 35.01 84.70
CA GLU A 175 -43.91 35.83 85.84
C GLU A 175 -44.81 37.06 86.01
N GLU A 176 -45.11 37.79 84.93
CA GLU A 176 -46.02 38.94 84.94
C GLU A 176 -47.46 38.54 85.31
N ILE A 177 -47.98 37.43 84.77
CA ILE A 177 -49.30 36.89 85.14
C ILE A 177 -49.35 36.53 86.63
N GLN A 178 -48.32 35.88 87.17
CA GLN A 178 -48.26 35.56 88.60
C GLN A 178 -48.17 36.82 89.46
N GLY A 179 -47.41 37.84 89.04
CA GLY A 179 -47.32 39.13 89.71
C GLY A 179 -48.67 39.85 89.74
N LEU A 180 -49.35 39.94 88.59
CA LEU A 180 -50.69 40.51 88.48
C LEU A 180 -51.70 39.77 89.34
N LYS A 181 -51.65 38.44 89.37
CA LYS A 181 -52.52 37.62 90.21
C LYS A 181 -52.37 37.95 91.69
N ARG A 182 -51.14 38.14 92.19
CA ARG A 182 -50.91 38.57 93.59
C ARG A 182 -51.44 39.98 93.85
N SER A 183 -51.19 40.91 92.93
CA SER A 183 -51.67 42.30 93.08
C SER A 183 -53.19 42.41 93.07
N ILE A 184 -53.88 41.62 92.24
CA ILE A 184 -55.35 41.52 92.26
C ILE A 184 -55.81 41.00 93.63
N LEU A 185 -55.22 39.91 94.11
CA LEU A 185 -55.61 39.29 95.38
C LEU A 185 -55.40 40.24 96.57
N GLU A 186 -54.28 40.99 96.58
CA GLU A 186 -54.01 42.01 97.60
C GLU A 186 -54.99 43.19 97.52
N ARG A 187 -55.37 43.63 96.31
CA ARG A 187 -56.42 44.65 96.12
C ARG A 187 -57.77 44.15 96.61
N ASP A 188 -58.15 42.92 96.29
CA ASP A 188 -59.43 42.33 96.71
C ASP A 188 -59.50 42.23 98.23
N VAL A 189 -58.43 41.78 98.90
CA VAL A 189 -58.31 41.77 100.37
C VAL A 189 -58.46 43.17 100.95
N ASN A 190 -57.78 44.16 100.37
CA ASN A 190 -57.86 45.54 100.86
C ASN A 190 -59.24 46.16 100.64
N ILE A 191 -59.92 45.90 99.52
CA ILE A 191 -61.29 46.34 99.28
C ILE A 191 -62.24 45.70 100.30
N CYS A 192 -62.10 44.40 100.56
CA CYS A 192 -62.94 43.67 101.52
C CYS A 192 -62.84 44.20 102.97
N LYS A 193 -61.74 44.87 103.36
CA LYS A 193 -61.64 45.55 104.67
C LYS A 193 -62.58 46.74 104.81
N PHE A 194 -62.96 47.39 103.71
CA PHE A 194 -63.84 48.55 103.70
C PHE A 194 -65.30 48.21 103.42
N VAL A 195 -65.61 46.95 103.14
CA VAL A 195 -66.97 46.47 102.87
C VAL A 195 -67.63 46.03 104.18
N ASP A 196 -68.86 46.49 104.40
CA ASP A 196 -69.66 46.11 105.57
C ASP A 196 -70.11 44.64 105.45
N ILE A 197 -69.49 43.77 106.24
CA ILE A 197 -69.68 42.30 106.25
C ILE A 197 -71.03 41.88 106.87
N THR A 198 -71.83 42.83 107.37
CA THR A 198 -73.17 42.58 107.90
C THR A 198 -74.21 42.36 106.81
N MET A 199 -73.91 42.69 105.54
CA MET A 199 -74.76 42.39 104.38
C MET A 199 -74.38 41.05 103.74
N GLU A 200 -75.39 40.19 103.50
CA GLU A 200 -75.21 38.81 103.08
C GLU A 200 -74.59 38.67 101.67
N GLU A 201 -74.83 39.62 100.78
CA GLU A 201 -74.22 39.68 99.44
C GLU A 201 -72.73 40.04 99.50
N SER A 202 -72.38 41.02 100.33
CA SER A 202 -70.99 41.41 100.62
C SER A 202 -70.17 40.27 101.19
N LYS A 203 -70.79 39.49 102.10
CA LYS A 203 -70.16 38.32 102.73
C LYS A 203 -69.84 37.20 101.73
N LYS A 204 -70.65 37.01 100.69
CA LYS A 204 -70.40 36.02 99.62
C LYS A 204 -69.28 36.45 98.68
N LEU A 205 -69.16 37.74 98.36
CA LEU A 205 -68.12 38.27 97.47
C LEU A 205 -66.72 38.22 98.12
N CYS A 206 -66.63 38.52 99.42
CA CYS A 206 -65.35 38.50 100.15
C CYS A 206 -64.96 37.12 100.71
N ALA A 207 -65.79 36.08 100.57
CA ALA A 207 -65.51 34.74 101.09
C ALA A 207 -64.34 34.02 100.39
N ILE A 208 -63.93 34.46 99.21
CA ILE A 208 -62.79 33.90 98.46
C ILE A 208 -61.47 34.64 98.81
N ALA A 209 -61.57 35.86 99.35
CA ALA A 209 -60.42 36.70 99.68
C ALA A 209 -59.97 36.57 101.15
N LEU A 210 -60.69 35.82 101.98
CA LEU A 210 -60.48 35.65 103.43
C LEU A 210 -59.91 34.29 103.77
#